data_AF-A0A7J3XF15-F1
#
_entry.id   AF-A0A7J3XF15-F1
#
_cell.length_a   1.000
_cell.length_b   1.000
_cell.length_c   1.000
_cell.angle_alpha   90.00
_cell.angle_beta   90.00
_cell.angle_gamma   90.00
#
_symmetry.space_group_name_H-M   'P 1'
#
loop_
_entity.id
_entity.type
_entity.pdbx_description
1 polymer ?
#
loop_
_entity_poly.entity_id
_entity_poly.type
_entity_poly.pdbx_seq_one_letter_code
_entity_poly.pdbx_strand_id
1 'polypeptide(L)'
;MRKKRARQDLPLLPFFVLIALIFLRSLVTTTPSYEISSCEVIRGGFRPSASYDRETKVAVIELQTNCCGVGLEVKKSNSEVVIQEVQHGTLCRCVCSRRVTIKEIEENFSVVFLTLDGRRLVLLPSTGFCGFSSYGFCESDGDCIVTGCSGQVCSARSESIFTTCEWRECYDSRRFGLKCKCIANACQWVKS
;
A
#
# COMPACT_ATOMS: atom_id res chain seq x y z
N MET A 1 39.74 -15.71 -71.78
CA MET A 1 39.91 -15.17 -70.42
C MET A 1 38.56 -14.73 -69.86
N ARG A 2 37.97 -15.46 -68.90
CA ARG A 2 36.78 -15.05 -68.14
C ARG A 2 37.04 -15.34 -66.66
N LYS A 3 37.20 -14.28 -65.87
CA LYS A 3 37.50 -14.31 -64.43
C LYS A 3 36.25 -14.77 -63.67
N LYS A 4 36.27 -15.96 -63.06
CA LYS A 4 35.25 -16.40 -62.08
C LYS A 4 35.47 -15.62 -60.78
N ARG A 5 34.43 -14.94 -60.30
CA ARG A 5 34.42 -14.19 -59.03
C ARG A 5 33.88 -15.12 -57.93
N ALA A 6 34.69 -15.42 -56.93
CA ALA A 6 34.32 -16.22 -55.77
C ALA A 6 33.35 -15.42 -54.87
N ARG A 7 32.28 -16.07 -54.40
CA ARG A 7 31.44 -15.55 -53.30
C ARG A 7 32.16 -15.85 -51.99
N GLN A 8 32.38 -14.81 -51.19
CA GLN A 8 32.81 -14.94 -49.79
C GLN A 8 31.55 -15.07 -48.93
N ASP A 9 31.41 -16.21 -48.26
CA ASP A 9 30.40 -16.42 -47.23
C ASP A 9 30.81 -15.68 -45.95
N LEU A 10 29.96 -14.77 -45.50
CA LEU A 10 30.14 -13.97 -44.29
C LEU A 10 29.40 -14.69 -43.13
N PRO A 11 30.06 -15.05 -42.01
CA PRO A 11 29.44 -15.86 -40.98
C PRO A 11 28.48 -15.02 -40.11
N LEU A 12 27.19 -15.37 -40.15
CA LEU A 12 26.09 -14.78 -39.36
C LEU A 12 26.06 -15.28 -37.90
N LEU A 13 27.18 -15.21 -37.17
CA LEU A 13 27.28 -15.82 -35.82
C LEU A 13 27.89 -14.91 -34.72
N PRO A 14 27.38 -13.67 -34.51
CA PRO A 14 27.45 -13.11 -33.16
C PRO A 14 26.17 -12.43 -32.65
N PHE A 15 25.06 -12.43 -33.40
CA PHE A 15 23.86 -11.67 -32.99
C PHE A 15 22.94 -12.41 -32.00
N PHE A 16 22.93 -13.75 -32.02
CA PHE A 16 22.06 -14.54 -31.14
C PHE A 16 22.51 -14.57 -29.67
N VAL A 17 23.81 -14.35 -29.40
CA VAL A 17 24.33 -14.33 -28.02
C VAL A 17 23.93 -13.05 -27.27
N LEU A 18 23.75 -11.92 -27.99
CA LEU A 18 23.35 -10.65 -27.37
C LEU A 18 21.89 -10.65 -26.90
N ILE A 19 21.00 -11.38 -27.58
CA ILE A 19 19.56 -11.42 -27.26
C ILE A 19 19.30 -12.28 -26.01
N ALA A 20 20.11 -13.31 -25.76
CA ALA A 20 20.01 -14.13 -24.54
C ALA A 20 20.42 -13.37 -23.26
N LEU A 21 21.33 -12.40 -23.35
CA LEU A 21 21.78 -11.58 -22.21
C LEU A 21 20.78 -10.48 -21.81
N ILE A 22 19.86 -10.09 -22.70
CA ILE A 22 18.86 -9.05 -22.41
C ILE A 22 17.65 -9.62 -21.62
N PHE A 23 17.42 -10.93 -21.65
CA PHE A 23 16.26 -11.56 -21.01
C PHE A 23 16.53 -12.20 -19.64
N LEU A 24 17.77 -12.22 -19.14
CA LEU A 24 18.06 -12.56 -17.74
C LEU A 24 18.02 -11.31 -16.84
N ARG A 25 16.91 -10.56 -16.84
CA ARG A 25 16.52 -9.82 -15.63
C ARG A 25 15.95 -10.87 -14.68
N SER A 26 16.83 -11.52 -13.94
CA SER A 26 16.45 -12.37 -12.82
C SER A 26 15.46 -11.60 -11.94
N LEU A 27 14.32 -12.20 -11.65
CA LEU A 27 13.41 -11.72 -10.61
C LEU A 27 14.16 -11.83 -9.28
N VAL A 28 14.83 -10.74 -8.88
CA VAL A 28 15.54 -10.69 -7.61
C VAL A 28 14.49 -10.57 -6.52
N THR A 29 14.11 -11.70 -5.93
CA THR A 29 13.35 -11.73 -4.69
C THR A 29 14.28 -11.41 -3.52
N THR A 30 14.03 -10.31 -2.82
CA THR A 30 14.74 -9.93 -1.60
C THR A 30 13.81 -9.98 -0.41
N THR A 31 14.36 -10.25 0.78
CA THR A 31 13.62 -10.12 2.03
C THR A 31 13.83 -8.69 2.53
N PRO A 32 12.78 -7.84 2.59
CA PRO A 32 12.93 -6.49 3.12
C PRO A 32 13.18 -6.53 4.64
N SER A 33 13.60 -5.42 5.22
CA SER A 33 13.61 -5.25 6.68
C SER A 33 12.16 -5.05 7.15
N TYR A 34 11.67 -5.92 8.05
CA TYR A 34 10.31 -5.82 8.56
C TYR A 34 10.17 -6.29 10.01
N GLU A 35 9.11 -5.84 10.66
CA GLU A 35 8.69 -6.25 12.00
C GLU A 35 7.21 -6.65 11.95
N ILE A 36 6.84 -7.70 12.68
CA ILE A 36 5.46 -8.15 12.83
C ILE A 36 5.06 -7.96 14.29
N SER A 37 3.96 -7.25 14.53
CA SER A 37 3.42 -7.07 15.88
C SER A 37 2.88 -8.36 16.46
N SER A 38 2.65 -8.36 17.77
CA SER A 38 1.82 -9.39 18.41
C SER A 38 0.40 -9.39 17.83
N CYS A 39 -0.28 -10.51 18.05
CA CYS A 39 -1.65 -10.77 17.63
C CYS A 39 -2.62 -10.06 18.59
N GLU A 40 -3.34 -9.06 18.09
CA GLU A 40 -4.35 -8.31 18.87
C GLU A 40 -5.75 -8.83 18.52
N VAL A 41 -6.46 -9.40 19.48
CA VAL A 41 -7.78 -10.03 19.21
C VAL A 41 -8.80 -8.99 18.79
N ILE A 42 -9.41 -9.19 17.63
CA ILE A 42 -10.39 -8.27 17.07
C ILE A 42 -11.79 -8.60 17.62
N ARG A 43 -12.54 -7.57 18.02
CA ARG A 43 -13.98 -7.66 18.34
C ARG A 43 -14.77 -6.78 17.37
N GLY A 44 -15.06 -7.29 16.18
CA GLY A 44 -15.84 -6.57 15.16
C GLY A 44 -15.36 -6.83 13.73
N GLY A 45 -15.91 -6.05 12.79
CA GLY A 45 -15.46 -6.06 11.41
C GLY A 45 -14.06 -5.47 11.27
N PHE A 46 -13.15 -6.20 10.64
CA PHE A 46 -11.81 -5.73 10.33
C PHE A 46 -11.62 -5.75 8.81
N ARG A 47 -10.98 -4.71 8.29
CA ARG A 47 -10.59 -4.63 6.89
C ARG A 47 -9.08 -4.50 6.81
N PRO A 48 -8.40 -5.38 6.04
CA PRO A 48 -6.98 -5.23 5.82
C PRO A 48 -6.66 -3.89 5.15
N SER A 49 -5.58 -3.25 5.56
CA SER A 49 -5.18 -1.94 5.06
C SER A 49 -3.67 -1.85 4.86
N ALA A 50 -3.24 -0.94 4.00
CA ALA A 50 -1.84 -0.61 3.78
C ALA A 50 -1.66 0.90 3.72
N SER A 51 -0.66 1.42 4.42
CA SER A 51 -0.24 2.83 4.35
C SER A 51 1.25 2.93 4.11
N TYR A 52 1.68 4.03 3.50
CA TYR A 52 3.08 4.32 3.25
C TYR A 52 3.39 5.76 3.67
N ASP A 53 4.46 5.92 4.44
CA ASP A 53 5.03 7.21 4.82
C ASP A 53 6.23 7.52 3.91
N ARG A 54 6.13 8.62 3.16
CA ARG A 54 7.16 9.09 2.21
C ARG A 54 8.41 9.64 2.91
N GLU A 55 8.24 10.28 4.06
CA GLU A 55 9.34 10.92 4.79
C GLU A 55 10.24 9.87 5.42
N THR A 56 9.64 8.87 6.06
CA THR A 56 10.38 7.80 6.75
C THR A 56 10.65 6.57 5.88
N LYS A 57 10.06 6.50 4.68
CA LYS A 57 10.07 5.32 3.79
C LYS A 57 9.59 4.04 4.50
N VAL A 58 8.56 4.17 5.32
CA VAL A 58 7.99 3.06 6.11
C VAL A 58 6.60 2.71 5.60
N ALA A 59 6.35 1.42 5.35
CA ALA A 59 5.03 0.90 5.07
C ALA A 59 4.46 0.20 6.31
N VAL A 60 3.17 0.43 6.58
CA VAL A 60 2.43 -0.24 7.65
C VAL A 60 1.24 -0.96 7.04
N ILE A 61 1.20 -2.28 7.22
CA ILE A 61 0.15 -3.14 6.70
C ILE A 61 -0.57 -3.77 7.88
N GLU A 62 -1.88 -3.63 7.93
CA GLU A 62 -2.71 -4.27 8.95
C GLU A 62 -3.48 -5.41 8.30
N LEU A 63 -3.31 -6.62 8.82
CA LEU A 63 -3.87 -7.86 8.29
C LEU A 63 -4.67 -8.60 9.35
N GLN A 64 -5.60 -9.43 8.92
CA GLN A 64 -6.32 -10.36 9.78
C GLN A 64 -5.82 -11.77 9.55
N THR A 65 -5.37 -12.44 10.61
CA THR A 65 -4.82 -13.81 10.54
C THR A 65 -5.38 -14.70 11.64
N ASN A 66 -5.22 -16.01 11.51
CA ASN A 66 -5.53 -16.92 12.62
C ASN A 66 -4.61 -16.64 13.82
N CYS A 67 -5.15 -16.73 15.04
CA CYS A 67 -4.36 -16.49 16.25
C CYS A 67 -3.34 -17.60 16.53
N CYS A 68 -3.60 -18.83 16.07
CA CYS A 68 -2.81 -20.01 16.41
C CYS A 68 -2.22 -20.67 15.18
N GLY A 69 -0.97 -21.16 15.32
CA GLY A 69 -0.34 -22.00 14.31
C GLY A 69 -0.06 -21.32 12.96
N VAL A 70 -0.21 -19.99 12.88
CA VAL A 70 0.01 -19.20 11.66
C VAL A 70 1.03 -18.09 11.94
N GLY A 71 2.08 -18.09 11.12
CA GLY A 71 3.06 -17.02 10.99
C GLY A 71 2.82 -16.21 9.72
N LEU A 72 3.55 -15.12 9.57
CA LEU A 72 3.61 -14.34 8.33
C LEU A 72 5.05 -14.32 7.83
N GLU A 73 5.23 -14.51 6.54
CA GLU A 73 6.50 -14.27 5.85
C GLU A 73 6.34 -13.13 4.86
N VAL A 74 7.35 -12.26 4.79
CA VAL A 74 7.38 -11.11 3.87
C VAL A 74 8.49 -11.32 2.85
N LYS A 75 8.13 -11.20 1.57
CA LYS A 75 9.06 -11.26 0.43
C LYS A 75 8.81 -10.04 -0.45
N LYS A 76 9.87 -9.48 -1.02
CA LYS A 76 9.77 -8.40 -2.02
C LYS A 76 10.16 -8.96 -3.38
N SER A 77 9.35 -8.70 -4.39
CA SER A 77 9.66 -8.99 -5.80
C SER A 77 9.27 -7.78 -6.63
N ASN A 78 10.24 -7.09 -7.23
CA ASN A 78 10.01 -5.86 -7.99
C ASN A 78 9.21 -4.81 -7.18
N SER A 79 8.05 -4.40 -7.70
CA SER A 79 7.08 -3.48 -7.13
C SER A 79 5.96 -4.19 -6.34
N GLU A 80 6.15 -5.47 -5.99
CA GLU A 80 5.23 -6.22 -5.12
C GLU A 80 5.92 -6.62 -3.82
N VAL A 81 5.25 -6.34 -2.71
CA VAL A 81 5.54 -6.94 -1.40
C VAL A 81 4.54 -8.05 -1.18
N VAL A 82 5.01 -9.29 -1.18
CA VAL A 82 4.20 -10.47 -0.89
C VAL A 82 4.29 -10.78 0.59
N ILE A 83 3.16 -10.71 1.29
CA ILE A 83 3.00 -11.18 2.65
C ILE A 83 2.19 -12.48 2.57
N GLN A 84 2.72 -13.58 3.08
CA GLN A 84 2.05 -14.88 3.02
C GLN A 84 1.86 -15.46 4.41
N GLU A 85 0.68 -16.03 4.66
CA GLU A 85 0.47 -16.87 5.84
C GLU A 85 1.24 -18.19 5.68
N VAL A 86 1.92 -18.60 6.75
CA VAL A 86 2.65 -19.87 6.82
C VAL A 86 2.18 -20.63 8.05
N GLN A 87 1.66 -21.84 7.85
CA GLN A 87 1.17 -22.67 8.94
C GLN A 87 2.31 -23.47 9.55
N HIS A 88 2.53 -23.32 10.86
CA HIS A 88 3.54 -24.04 11.64
C HIS A 88 2.93 -24.80 12.83
N GLY A 89 1.62 -24.77 12.99
CA GLY A 89 0.92 -25.44 14.08
C GLY A 89 -0.55 -25.67 13.78
N THR A 90 -1.35 -25.91 14.82
CA THR A 90 -2.79 -26.11 14.70
C THR A 90 -3.52 -24.77 14.65
N LEU A 91 -4.54 -24.71 13.80
CA LEU A 91 -5.44 -23.56 13.72
C LEU A 91 -6.43 -23.59 14.88
N CYS A 92 -6.82 -22.41 15.37
CA CYS A 92 -7.86 -22.28 16.38
C CYS A 92 -9.01 -21.41 15.86
N ARG A 93 -10.16 -21.42 16.55
CA ARG A 93 -11.33 -20.59 16.21
C ARG A 93 -11.16 -19.15 16.72
N CYS A 94 -10.06 -18.51 16.33
CA CYS A 94 -9.71 -17.14 16.72
C CYS A 94 -9.09 -16.41 15.53
N VAL A 95 -9.41 -15.13 15.42
CA VAL A 95 -8.85 -14.23 14.43
C VAL A 95 -8.34 -12.97 15.12
N CYS A 96 -7.20 -12.46 14.69
CA CYS A 96 -6.59 -11.27 15.27
C CYS A 96 -6.02 -10.36 14.19
N SER A 97 -5.81 -9.10 14.58
CA SER A 97 -5.06 -8.15 13.78
C SER A 97 -3.58 -8.35 14.01
N ARG A 98 -2.82 -8.26 12.92
CA ARG A 98 -1.37 -8.17 12.93
C ARG A 98 -0.93 -6.97 12.11
N ARG A 99 0.01 -6.21 12.65
CA ARG A 99 0.67 -5.09 11.99
C ARG A 99 2.01 -5.58 11.45
N VAL A 100 2.22 -5.43 10.14
CA VAL A 100 3.51 -5.64 9.49
C VAL A 100 4.08 -4.28 9.15
N THR A 101 5.22 -3.94 9.76
CA THR A 101 5.95 -2.70 9.50
C THR A 101 7.15 -3.00 8.63
N ILE A 102 7.21 -2.44 7.42
CA ILE A 102 8.29 -2.66 6.46
C ILE A 102 9.09 -1.37 6.34
N LYS A 103 10.40 -1.46 6.55
CA LYS A 103 11.32 -0.31 6.56
C LYS A 103 12.07 -0.21 5.24
N GLU A 104 12.51 1.01 4.91
CA GLU A 104 13.39 1.31 3.77
C GLU A 104 12.82 0.83 2.43
N ILE A 105 11.50 0.97 2.25
CA ILE A 105 10.82 0.58 1.01
C ILE A 105 10.58 1.80 0.12
N GLU A 106 10.92 1.67 -1.15
CA GLU A 106 10.67 2.69 -2.17
C GLU A 106 9.16 2.83 -2.46
N GLU A 107 8.75 4.03 -2.87
CA GLU A 107 7.37 4.31 -3.27
C GLU A 107 6.94 3.48 -4.51
N ASN A 108 5.64 3.41 -4.78
CA ASN A 108 5.04 2.72 -5.93
C ASN A 108 5.14 1.18 -5.87
N PHE A 109 4.84 0.62 -4.70
CA PHE A 109 4.66 -0.82 -4.53
C PHE A 109 3.19 -1.16 -4.25
N SER A 110 2.82 -2.40 -4.57
CA SER A 110 1.59 -3.00 -4.08
C SER A 110 1.92 -4.04 -3.01
N VAL A 111 0.98 -4.29 -2.12
CA VAL A 111 1.07 -5.38 -1.15
C VAL A 111 0.13 -6.49 -1.59
N VAL A 112 0.67 -7.70 -1.68
CA VAL A 112 -0.07 -8.91 -2.01
C VAL A 112 -0.11 -9.77 -0.77
N PHE A 113 -1.29 -9.94 -0.19
CA PHE A 113 -1.51 -10.84 0.93
C PHE A 113 -2.04 -12.18 0.42
N LEU A 114 -1.30 -13.26 0.70
CA LEU A 114 -1.66 -14.64 0.40
C LEU A 114 -2.08 -15.35 1.68
N THR A 115 -3.35 -15.73 1.76
CA THR A 115 -3.90 -16.48 2.89
C THR A 115 -3.62 -17.98 2.75
N LEU A 116 -3.74 -18.74 3.84
CA LEU A 116 -3.56 -20.19 3.83
C LEU A 116 -4.50 -20.93 2.88
N ASP A 117 -5.70 -20.39 2.66
CA ASP A 117 -6.68 -20.96 1.73
C ASP A 117 -6.41 -20.57 0.24
N GLY A 118 -5.30 -19.90 -0.03
CA GLY A 118 -4.87 -19.53 -1.37
C GLY A 118 -5.55 -18.27 -1.94
N ARG A 119 -6.33 -17.52 -1.13
CA ARG A 119 -6.86 -16.23 -1.58
C ARG A 119 -5.73 -15.22 -1.70
N ARG A 120 -5.84 -14.39 -2.73
CA ARG A 120 -4.93 -13.28 -3.03
C ARG A 120 -5.64 -11.95 -2.83
N LEU A 121 -5.21 -11.17 -1.85
CA LEU A 121 -5.70 -9.82 -1.60
C LEU A 121 -4.62 -8.82 -2.02
N VAL A 122 -4.99 -7.84 -2.85
CA VAL A 122 -4.07 -6.75 -3.24
C VAL A 122 -4.45 -5.49 -2.47
N LEU A 123 -3.49 -4.95 -1.73
CA LEU A 123 -3.61 -3.68 -1.02
C LEU A 123 -2.71 -2.65 -1.69
N LEU A 124 -3.28 -1.50 -2.00
CA LEU A 124 -2.55 -0.35 -2.51
C LEU A 124 -2.24 0.56 -1.31
N PRO A 125 -0.96 0.76 -0.96
CA PRO A 125 -0.60 1.63 0.15
C PRO A 125 -1.11 3.05 -0.10
N SER A 126 -1.90 3.58 0.83
CA SER A 126 -2.21 5.01 0.81
C SER A 126 -0.96 5.78 1.20
N THR A 127 -0.50 6.68 0.34
CA THR A 127 0.68 7.54 0.57
C THR A 127 0.37 8.77 1.43
N GLY A 128 -0.85 8.87 1.95
CA GLY A 128 -1.35 10.01 2.72
C GLY A 128 -2.87 9.99 2.85
N PHE A 129 -3.37 10.99 3.58
CA PHE A 129 -4.80 11.28 3.66
C PHE A 129 -5.32 11.73 2.29
N CYS A 130 -6.46 11.18 1.88
CA CYS A 130 -7.05 11.42 0.55
C CYS A 130 -8.40 12.16 0.62
N GLY A 131 -8.79 12.64 1.79
CA GLY A 131 -9.89 13.58 1.92
C GLY A 131 -9.52 14.99 1.45
N PHE A 132 -10.49 15.88 1.40
CA PHE A 132 -10.30 17.25 0.90
C PHE A 132 -10.90 18.29 1.86
N SER A 133 -10.39 19.51 1.74
CA SER A 133 -10.93 20.70 2.41
C SER A 133 -11.84 21.44 1.45
N SER A 134 -13.01 21.92 1.91
CA SER A 134 -13.84 22.82 1.09
C SER A 134 -13.25 24.22 1.01
N TYR A 135 -12.40 24.59 1.99
CA TYR A 135 -11.91 25.94 2.20
C TYR A 135 -13.02 26.96 2.47
N GLY A 136 -14.18 26.50 2.95
CA GLY A 136 -15.27 27.36 3.37
C GLY A 136 -14.84 28.34 4.46
N PHE A 137 -15.42 29.54 4.45
CA PHE A 137 -15.09 30.60 5.38
C PHE A 137 -15.37 30.19 6.83
N CYS A 138 -14.47 30.58 7.74
CA CYS A 138 -14.60 30.37 9.17
C CYS A 138 -13.96 31.53 9.96
N GLU A 139 -14.43 31.73 11.18
CA GLU A 139 -13.82 32.64 12.15
C GLU A 139 -13.05 31.87 13.22
N SER A 140 -13.49 30.66 13.53
CA SER A 140 -12.92 29.79 14.56
C SER A 140 -12.95 28.31 14.16
N ASP A 141 -12.16 27.48 14.85
CA ASP A 141 -12.16 26.02 14.65
C ASP A 141 -13.56 25.39 14.82
N GLY A 142 -14.45 25.98 15.63
CA GLY A 142 -15.81 25.49 15.87
C GLY A 142 -16.76 25.63 14.67
N ASP A 143 -16.39 26.50 13.73
CA ASP A 143 -17.12 26.71 12.47
C ASP A 143 -16.79 25.63 11.44
N CYS A 144 -15.72 24.87 11.66
CA CYS A 144 -15.27 23.79 10.80
C CYS A 144 -15.78 22.44 11.30
N ILE A 145 -16.32 21.64 10.39
CA ILE A 145 -16.86 20.31 10.67
C ILE A 145 -16.26 19.27 9.75
N VAL A 146 -16.07 18.07 10.28
CA VAL A 146 -15.79 16.88 9.47
C VAL A 146 -17.13 16.38 8.92
N THR A 147 -17.26 16.37 7.61
CA THR A 147 -18.46 15.97 6.87
C THR A 147 -18.11 15.03 5.71
N GLY A 148 -19.08 14.78 4.83
CA GLY A 148 -19.03 13.74 3.81
C GLY A 148 -19.42 12.39 4.40
N CYS A 149 -20.00 11.52 3.57
CA CYS A 149 -20.58 10.27 4.05
C CYS A 149 -19.56 9.31 4.70
N SER A 150 -18.28 9.48 4.41
CA SER A 150 -17.16 8.72 4.97
C SER A 150 -16.19 9.60 5.78
N GLY A 151 -16.63 10.78 6.24
CA GLY A 151 -15.79 11.69 7.02
C GLY A 151 -14.58 12.26 6.26
N GLN A 152 -14.65 12.27 4.93
CA GLN A 152 -13.53 12.64 4.05
C GLN A 152 -13.42 14.14 3.78
N VAL A 153 -14.36 14.96 4.27
CA VAL A 153 -14.43 16.40 3.96
C VAL A 153 -14.24 17.21 5.23
N CYS A 154 -13.35 18.21 5.19
CA CYS A 154 -13.33 19.29 6.17
C CYS A 154 -14.04 20.49 5.56
N SER A 155 -15.17 20.92 6.12
CA SER A 155 -15.95 22.03 5.56
C SER A 155 -16.38 23.04 6.60
N ALA A 156 -16.77 24.23 6.15
CA ALA A 156 -17.51 25.14 7.01
C ALA A 156 -18.89 24.54 7.31
N ARG A 157 -19.41 24.84 8.50
CA ARG A 157 -20.74 24.39 8.95
C ARG A 157 -21.88 24.92 8.09
N SER A 158 -21.68 26.08 7.47
CA SER A 158 -22.65 26.72 6.55
C SER A 158 -22.75 26.02 5.20
N GLU A 159 -21.80 25.15 4.86
CA GLU A 159 -21.76 24.45 3.57
C GLU A 159 -22.48 23.11 3.64
N SER A 160 -23.16 22.75 2.55
CA SER A 160 -23.77 21.42 2.37
C SER A 160 -23.08 20.70 1.23
N ILE A 161 -22.16 19.80 1.57
CA ILE A 161 -21.38 19.01 0.61
C ILE A 161 -21.80 17.55 0.71
N PHE A 162 -22.31 17.01 -0.40
CA PHE A 162 -22.67 15.60 -0.50
C PHE A 162 -21.58 14.82 -1.23
N THR A 163 -21.18 13.69 -0.66
CA THR A 163 -20.23 12.76 -1.27
C THR A 163 -20.86 11.38 -1.37
N THR A 164 -20.30 10.53 -2.22
CA THR A 164 -20.67 9.11 -2.23
C THR A 164 -20.28 8.46 -0.90
N CYS A 165 -21.04 7.44 -0.50
CA CYS A 165 -20.81 6.67 0.73
C CYS A 165 -19.80 5.54 0.55
N GLU A 166 -18.77 5.78 -0.28
CA GLU A 166 -17.68 4.84 -0.48
C GLU A 166 -16.60 5.05 0.58
N TRP A 167 -16.43 4.06 1.47
CA TRP A 167 -15.34 4.10 2.44
C TRP A 167 -13.99 3.76 1.81
N ARG A 168 -12.97 4.59 2.08
CA ARG A 168 -11.57 4.33 1.76
C ARG A 168 -10.71 4.54 3.01
N GLU A 169 -9.72 3.69 3.21
CA GLU A 169 -8.84 3.75 4.40
C GLU A 169 -8.10 5.10 4.53
N CYS A 170 -7.78 5.74 3.41
CA CYS A 170 -7.14 7.06 3.40
C CYS A 170 -8.07 8.22 3.83
N TYR A 171 -9.34 7.96 4.16
CA TYR A 171 -10.26 8.93 4.74
C TYR A 171 -10.23 8.97 6.28
N ASP A 172 -9.56 8.05 6.97
CA ASP A 172 -9.43 8.15 8.43
C ASP A 172 -8.39 9.21 8.80
N SER A 173 -8.85 10.46 8.97
CA SER A 173 -7.99 11.60 9.30
C SER A 173 -7.19 11.40 10.60
N ARG A 174 -7.72 10.61 11.55
CA ARG A 174 -7.05 10.34 12.84
C ARG A 174 -5.78 9.53 12.64
N ARG A 175 -5.77 8.60 11.68
CA ARG A 175 -4.59 7.81 11.31
C ARG A 175 -3.45 8.68 10.80
N PHE A 176 -3.77 9.81 10.16
CA PHE A 176 -2.79 10.76 9.63
C PHE A 176 -2.51 11.94 10.58
N GLY A 177 -3.03 11.91 11.82
CA GLY A 177 -2.87 13.00 12.78
C GLY A 177 -3.51 14.31 12.31
N LEU A 178 -4.55 14.24 11.47
CA LEU A 178 -5.20 15.41 10.89
C LEU A 178 -6.45 15.79 11.67
N LYS A 179 -6.63 17.10 11.88
CA LYS A 179 -7.86 17.71 12.39
C LYS A 179 -8.39 18.74 11.40
N CYS A 180 -9.70 18.87 11.33
CA CYS A 180 -10.37 19.93 10.59
C CYS A 180 -10.38 21.20 11.46
N LYS A 181 -9.73 22.26 11.00
CA LYS A 181 -9.54 23.53 11.74
C LYS A 181 -9.70 24.75 10.84
N CYS A 182 -9.87 25.91 11.47
CA CYS A 182 -9.92 27.18 10.78
C CYS A 182 -8.52 27.79 10.67
N ILE A 183 -7.97 27.79 9.46
CA ILE A 183 -6.63 28.33 9.19
C ILE A 183 -6.76 29.40 8.12
N ALA A 184 -6.26 30.61 8.43
CA ALA A 184 -6.36 31.77 7.55
C ALA A 184 -7.81 32.00 7.05
N ASN A 185 -8.78 31.93 7.98
CA ASN A 185 -10.21 32.08 7.72
C ASN A 185 -10.83 31.06 6.75
N ALA A 186 -10.19 29.90 6.56
CA ALA A 186 -10.71 28.82 5.76
C ALA A 186 -10.62 27.46 6.49
N CYS A 187 -11.67 26.65 6.38
CA CYS A 187 -11.70 25.30 6.96
C CYS A 187 -10.80 24.34 6.19
N GLN A 188 -9.81 23.77 6.89
CA GLN A 188 -8.77 22.95 6.31
C GLN A 188 -8.38 21.77 7.19
N TRP A 189 -8.01 20.66 6.56
CA TRP A 189 -7.27 19.57 7.21
C TRP A 189 -5.85 20.03 7.55
N VAL A 190 -5.46 19.93 8.82
CA VAL A 190 -4.11 20.26 9.28
C VAL A 190 -3.56 19.23 10.25
N LYS A 191 -2.23 19.05 10.22
CA LYS A 191 -1.49 18.18 11.15
C LYS A 191 -1.59 18.78 12.55
N SER A 192 -2.02 17.98 13.51
CA SER A 192 -2.23 18.36 14.92
C SER A 192 -1.24 17.69 15.85
#